data_AF-A0A950XUI7-F1
#
_entry.id   AF-A0A950XUI7-F1
#
_cell.length_a   1.000
_cell.length_b   1.000
_cell.length_c   1.000
_cell.angle_alpha   90.00
_cell.angle_beta   90.00
_cell.angle_gamma   90.00
#
_symmetry.space_group_name_H-M   'P 1'
#
loop_
_entity.id
_entity.type
_entity.pdbx_description
1 polymer ?
#
loop_
_entity_poly.entity_id
_entity_poly.type
_entity_poly.pdbx_seq_one_letter_code
_entity_poly.pdbx_strand_id
1 'polypeptide(L)'
;MRLEITSFADAGNHENERLVIKAQSDLDIGDYLVLYSATSRKGGPVSGRKSAYWFPDGLIEAGDLIVVYTKAGTTSTKELSSGRTAHFYYWGLDKPLWGDANKTAVILRVSDWTYKTPD
;
A
#
# COMPACT_ATOMS: atom_id res chain seq x y z
N MET A 1 3.33 -10.48 -10.38
CA MET A 1 2.86 -9.14 -9.94
C MET A 1 4.00 -8.16 -10.16
N ARG A 2 3.78 -6.87 -10.47
CA ARG A 2 4.86 -5.87 -10.63
C ARG A 2 5.28 -5.20 -9.33
N LEU A 3 4.52 -5.44 -8.27
CA LEU A 3 4.74 -4.96 -6.92
C LEU A 3 4.91 -6.15 -5.97
N GLU A 4 5.81 -6.00 -5.03
CA GLU A 4 6.11 -6.98 -3.99
C GLU A 4 5.98 -6.32 -2.61
N ILE A 5 5.13 -6.86 -1.74
CA ILE A 5 5.11 -6.45 -0.33
C ILE A 5 6.37 -7.05 0.32
N THR A 6 7.29 -6.19 0.76
CA THR A 6 8.54 -6.63 1.39
C THR A 6 8.42 -6.71 2.90
N SER A 7 7.64 -5.84 3.53
CA SER A 7 7.42 -5.87 4.98
C SER A 7 6.22 -5.06 5.46
N PHE A 8 5.74 -5.42 6.66
CA PHE A 8 4.88 -4.62 7.51
C PHE A 8 5.76 -4.04 8.63
N ALA A 9 6.39 -2.89 8.39
CA ALA A 9 7.33 -2.32 9.35
C ALA A 9 6.58 -1.65 10.50
N ASP A 10 7.05 -1.87 11.73
CA ASP A 10 6.49 -1.30 12.96
C ASP A 10 5.00 -1.60 13.15
N ALA A 11 4.57 -2.81 12.76
CA ALA A 11 3.19 -3.28 12.88
C ALA A 11 2.62 -3.07 14.29
N GLY A 12 1.45 -2.43 14.40
CA GLY A 12 0.80 -2.08 15.66
C GLY A 12 1.29 -0.78 16.32
N ASN A 13 2.38 -0.16 15.84
CA ASN A 13 2.83 1.13 16.32
C ASN A 13 2.26 2.26 15.44
N HIS A 14 1.20 2.93 15.89
CA HIS A 14 0.51 3.97 15.12
C HIS A 14 1.45 5.01 14.48
N GLU A 15 2.47 5.44 15.21
CA GLU A 15 3.36 6.51 14.74
C GLU A 15 4.30 6.10 13.61
N ASN A 16 4.60 4.80 13.50
CA ASN A 16 5.65 4.30 12.61
C ASN A 16 5.17 3.21 11.65
N GLU A 17 3.97 2.65 11.86
CA GLU A 17 3.46 1.54 11.08
C GLU A 17 3.36 1.91 9.60
N ARG A 18 3.99 1.08 8.76
CA ARG A 18 4.00 1.27 7.31
C ARG A 18 4.07 -0.06 6.57
N LEU A 19 3.39 -0.11 5.43
CA LEU A 19 3.58 -1.14 4.42
C LEU A 19 4.72 -0.72 3.50
N VAL A 20 5.72 -1.59 3.33
CA VAL A 20 6.82 -1.36 2.39
C VAL A 20 6.63 -2.26 1.19
N ILE A 21 6.63 -1.66 0.01
CA ILE A 21 6.41 -2.32 -1.26
C ILE A 21 7.59 -1.99 -2.17
N LYS A 22 8.07 -2.97 -2.92
CA LYS A 22 9.11 -2.78 -3.94
C LYS A 22 8.52 -2.88 -5.33
N ALA A 23 8.87 -1.94 -6.21
CA ALA A 23 8.59 -2.04 -7.62
C ALA A 23 9.56 -3.01 -8.30
N GLN A 24 9.03 -4.03 -8.97
CA GLN A 24 9.83 -5.02 -9.71
C GLN A 24 10.03 -4.62 -11.18
N SER A 25 9.26 -3.65 -11.67
CA SER A 25 9.35 -3.07 -13.01
C SER A 25 8.73 -1.68 -13.00
N ASP A 26 9.02 -0.87 -14.02
CA ASP A 26 8.38 0.43 -14.20
C ASP A 26 6.84 0.28 -14.31
N LEU A 27 6.12 1.19 -13.66
CA LEU A 27 4.66 1.22 -13.59
C LEU A 27 4.13 2.61 -13.24
N ASP A 28 2.85 2.83 -13.53
CA ASP A 28 2.07 3.89 -12.89
C ASP A 28 1.42 3.31 -11.63
N ILE A 29 1.63 3.94 -10.48
CA ILE A 29 1.09 3.47 -9.21
C ILE A 29 -0.42 3.75 -9.06
N GLY A 30 -0.96 4.70 -9.83
CA GLY A 30 -2.40 4.98 -9.88
C GLY A 30 -3.24 3.79 -10.37
N ASP A 31 -2.61 2.86 -11.12
CA ASP A 31 -3.22 1.59 -11.54
C ASP A 31 -3.39 0.58 -10.38
N TYR A 32 -2.97 0.91 -9.16
CA TYR A 32 -2.95 -0.04 -8.04
C TYR A 32 -3.71 0.47 -6.83
N LEU A 33 -4.12 -0.47 -5.98
CA LEU A 33 -4.69 -0.17 -4.68
C LEU A 33 -4.29 -1.23 -3.66
N VAL A 34 -4.20 -0.83 -2.40
CA VAL A 34 -3.96 -1.71 -1.25
C VAL A 34 -5.28 -1.93 -0.52
N LEU A 35 -5.64 -3.20 -0.31
CA LEU A 35 -6.76 -3.59 0.55
C LEU A 35 -6.26 -4.05 1.92
N TYR A 36 -6.93 -3.58 2.97
CA TYR A 36 -6.83 -4.17 4.30
C TYR A 36 -7.75 -5.39 4.40
N SER A 37 -7.17 -6.57 4.65
CA SER A 37 -7.91 -7.83 4.75
C SER A 37 -7.59 -8.60 6.03
N ALA A 38 -8.54 -9.41 6.49
CA ALA A 38 -8.25 -10.50 7.41
C ALA A 38 -7.60 -11.68 6.66
N THR A 39 -6.87 -12.52 7.38
CA THR A 39 -6.37 -13.81 6.91
C THR A 39 -7.27 -14.96 7.38
N SER A 40 -7.37 -15.99 6.56
CA SER A 40 -8.04 -17.25 6.90
C SER A 40 -7.12 -18.09 7.79
N ARG A 41 -7.66 -19.18 8.37
CA ARG A 41 -6.85 -20.19 9.09
C ARG A 41 -5.73 -20.80 8.24
N LYS A 42 -5.81 -20.70 6.92
CA LYS A 42 -4.79 -21.18 5.96
C LYS A 42 -3.82 -20.08 5.52
N GLY A 43 -3.88 -18.88 6.10
CA GLY A 43 -2.97 -17.76 5.84
C GLY A 43 -3.32 -16.87 4.65
N GLY A 44 -4.27 -17.26 3.78
CA GLY A 44 -4.69 -16.44 2.64
C GLY A 44 -5.70 -15.33 3.01
N PRO A 45 -5.79 -14.23 2.25
CA PRO A 45 -6.75 -13.16 2.48
C PRO A 45 -8.19 -13.63 2.30
N VAL A 46 -9.12 -13.05 3.05
CA VAL A 46 -10.56 -13.36 3.02
C VAL A 46 -11.33 -12.33 2.20
N SER A 47 -12.30 -12.76 1.40
CA SER A 47 -13.18 -11.89 0.60
C SER A 47 -14.18 -11.09 1.45
N GLY A 48 -15.05 -10.27 0.83
CA GLY A 48 -16.03 -9.41 1.50
C GLY A 48 -15.60 -7.95 1.60
N ARG A 49 -16.29 -7.13 2.42
CA ARG A 49 -16.01 -5.68 2.57
C ARG A 49 -14.58 -5.42 3.04
N LYS A 50 -13.92 -4.41 2.47
CA LYS A 50 -12.53 -4.03 2.76
C LYS A 50 -12.38 -2.51 2.80
N SER A 51 -11.49 -2.03 3.65
CA SER A 51 -10.93 -0.67 3.51
C SER A 51 -9.84 -0.71 2.44
N ALA A 52 -9.77 0.34 1.63
CA ALA A 52 -8.82 0.45 0.53
C ALA A 52 -8.01 1.74 0.62
N TYR A 53 -6.79 1.70 0.11
CA TYR A 53 -6.00 2.86 -0.27
C TYR A 53 -5.77 2.79 -1.78
N TRP A 54 -6.35 3.73 -2.53
CA TRP A 54 -6.07 3.88 -3.95
C TRP A 54 -5.02 4.98 -4.10
N PHE A 55 -3.91 4.66 -4.74
CA PHE A 55 -2.85 5.63 -4.98
C PHE A 55 -3.28 6.68 -6.00
N PRO A 56 -2.79 7.93 -5.89
CA PRO A 56 -2.83 8.87 -7.00
C PRO A 56 -1.90 8.41 -8.13
N ASP A 57 -2.16 8.90 -9.34
CA ASP A 57 -1.31 8.65 -10.51
C ASP A 57 0.15 9.08 -10.24
N GLY A 58 1.10 8.29 -10.71
CA GLY A 58 2.52 8.55 -10.51
C GLY A 58 3.42 7.45 -11.04
N LEU A 59 4.45 7.85 -11.79
CA LEU A 59 5.44 6.93 -12.33
C LEU A 59 6.40 6.45 -11.22
N ILE A 60 6.57 5.14 -11.13
CA ILE A 60 7.51 4.46 -10.23
C ILE A 60 8.48 3.62 -11.06
N GLU A 61 9.77 3.80 -10.82
CA GLU A 61 10.83 3.08 -11.53
C GLU A 61 11.14 1.71 -10.91
N ALA A 62 11.66 0.79 -11.70
CA ALA A 62 12.08 -0.53 -11.23
C ALA A 62 13.13 -0.45 -10.11
N GLY A 63 12.81 -1.05 -8.97
CA GLY A 63 13.64 -1.09 -7.78
C GLY A 63 13.37 0.02 -6.77
N ASP A 64 12.50 0.99 -7.09
CA ASP A 64 12.02 1.98 -6.13
C ASP A 64 11.19 1.35 -5.02
N LEU A 65 11.07 2.10 -3.91
CA LEU A 65 10.24 1.73 -2.77
C LEU A 65 8.99 2.59 -2.73
N ILE A 66 7.85 1.95 -2.50
CA ILE A 66 6.58 2.58 -2.16
C ILE A 66 6.33 2.29 -0.68
N VAL A 67 6.23 3.35 0.12
CA VAL A 67 6.07 3.28 1.57
C VAL A 67 4.73 3.89 1.94
N VAL A 68 3.82 3.07 2.47
CA VAL A 68 2.48 3.52 2.86
C VAL A 68 2.36 3.50 4.37
N TYR A 69 2.44 4.68 4.99
CA TYR A 69 2.13 4.85 6.40
C TYR A 69 0.62 4.72 6.63
N THR A 70 0.20 4.10 7.73
CA THR A 70 -1.22 3.98 8.06
C THR A 70 -1.79 5.28 8.63
N LYS A 71 -0.96 6.09 9.29
CA LYS A 71 -1.35 7.39 9.85
C LYS A 71 -1.52 8.50 8.80
N ALA A 72 -1.94 9.68 9.25
CA ALA A 72 -1.99 10.89 8.46
C ALA A 72 -0.60 11.48 8.18
N GLY A 73 -0.49 12.17 7.04
CA GLY A 73 0.73 12.85 6.62
C GLY A 73 0.61 13.38 5.19
N THR A 74 1.72 13.85 4.66
CA THR A 74 1.80 14.46 3.33
C THR A 74 2.72 13.63 2.44
N THR A 75 2.21 13.26 1.25
CA THR A 75 2.99 12.53 0.25
C THR A 75 4.30 13.23 -0.07
N SER A 76 5.39 12.47 -0.15
CA SER A 76 6.72 13.00 -0.43
C SER A 76 7.61 11.94 -1.08
N THR A 77 8.76 12.34 -1.60
CA THR A 77 9.77 11.43 -2.13
C THR A 77 11.11 11.67 -1.46
N LYS A 78 11.97 10.64 -1.45
CA LYS A 78 13.34 10.74 -0.97
C LYS A 78 14.25 9.89 -1.82
N GLU A 79 15.33 10.50 -2.31
CA GLU A 79 16.41 9.75 -2.94
C GLU A 79 17.16 8.91 -1.89
N LEU A 80 17.40 7.65 -2.23
CA LEU A 80 18.17 6.69 -1.46
C LEU A 80 19.61 6.68 -1.97
N SER A 81 20.55 6.35 -1.09
CA SER A 81 21.98 6.28 -1.41
C SER A 81 22.32 5.29 -2.53
N SER A 82 21.42 4.37 -2.87
CA SER A 82 21.55 3.43 -3.97
C SER A 82 21.17 3.99 -5.34
N GLY A 83 20.84 5.29 -5.47
CA GLY A 83 20.31 5.86 -6.71
C GLY A 83 18.91 5.34 -7.04
N ARG A 84 18.08 5.16 -6.01
CA ARG A 84 16.67 4.75 -6.10
C ARG A 84 15.83 5.73 -5.31
N THR A 85 14.53 5.75 -5.55
CA THR A 85 13.61 6.66 -4.87
C THR A 85 12.67 5.91 -3.94
N ALA A 86 12.47 6.45 -2.74
CA ALA A 86 11.38 6.04 -1.85
C ALA A 86 10.23 7.05 -2.00
N HIS A 87 9.04 6.54 -2.30
CA HIS A 87 7.79 7.30 -2.46
C HIS A 87 6.91 7.06 -1.23
N PHE A 88 6.62 8.11 -0.48
CA PHE A 88 5.90 8.03 0.79
C PHE A 88 4.44 8.45 0.60
N TYR A 89 3.53 7.60 1.05
CA TYR A 89 2.09 7.79 1.04
C TYR A 89 1.52 7.59 2.44
N TYR A 90 0.33 8.13 2.69
CA TYR A 90 -0.29 8.17 4.01
C TYR A 90 -1.78 7.83 3.90
N TRP A 91 -2.23 6.78 4.60
CA TRP A 91 -3.62 6.32 4.58
C TRP A 91 -4.55 7.23 5.41
N GLY A 92 -4.02 8.03 6.33
CA GLY A 92 -4.83 9.00 7.06
C GLY A 92 -5.69 8.41 8.17
N LEU A 93 -5.36 7.22 8.67
CA LEU A 93 -6.08 6.57 9.76
C LEU A 93 -5.63 7.11 11.12
N ASP A 94 -6.48 6.97 12.13
CA ASP A 94 -6.22 7.33 13.53
C ASP A 94 -5.66 6.16 14.37
N LYS A 95 -5.55 4.97 13.75
CA LYS A 95 -5.14 3.72 14.39
C LYS A 95 -4.31 2.86 13.44
N PRO A 96 -3.41 2.02 13.97
CA PRO A 96 -2.66 1.05 13.17
C PRO A 96 -3.58 -0.07 12.67
N LEU A 97 -3.20 -0.69 11.55
CA LEU A 97 -3.91 -1.78 10.89
C LEU A 97 -3.32 -3.16 11.19
N TRP A 98 -2.00 -3.28 11.34
CA TRP A 98 -1.25 -4.54 11.24
C TRP A 98 -0.81 -5.12 12.59
N GLY A 99 -1.30 -4.57 13.70
CA GLY A 99 -1.00 -5.07 15.06
C GLY A 99 -1.59 -6.45 15.41
N ASP A 100 -2.35 -7.08 14.50
CA ASP A 100 -2.96 -8.39 14.67
C ASP A 100 -2.47 -9.34 13.57
N ALA A 101 -1.96 -10.52 13.97
CA ALA A 101 -1.43 -11.55 13.08
C ALA A 101 -2.47 -12.11 12.09
N ASN A 102 -3.76 -11.88 12.35
CA ASN A 102 -4.83 -12.26 11.44
C ASN A 102 -5.15 -11.21 10.38
N LYS A 103 -4.27 -10.21 10.18
CA LYS A 103 -4.44 -9.12 9.19
C LYS A 103 -3.37 -9.18 8.12
N THR A 104 -3.71 -8.73 6.92
CA THR A 104 -2.79 -8.68 5.78
C THR A 104 -3.19 -7.60 4.78
N ALA A 105 -2.23 -7.19 3.97
CA ALA A 105 -2.44 -6.32 2.82
C ALA A 105 -2.58 -7.14 1.53
N VAL A 106 -3.48 -6.71 0.66
CA VAL A 106 -3.61 -7.26 -0.70
C VAL A 106 -3.38 -6.12 -1.68
N ILE A 107 -2.42 -6.28 -2.60
CA ILE A 107 -2.24 -5.36 -3.71
C ILE A 107 -3.07 -5.87 -4.89
N LEU A 108 -3.96 -5.02 -5.39
CA LEU A 108 -4.67 -5.25 -6.64
C LEU A 108 -4.14 -4.30 -7.70
N ARG A 109 -4.05 -4.80 -8.93
CA ARG A 109 -3.91 -3.95 -10.12
C ARG A 109 -5.31 -3.77 -10.71
N VAL A 110 -5.73 -2.53 -10.89
CA VAL A 110 -6.98 -2.17 -11.56
C VAL A 110 -6.77 -2.41 -13.05
N SER A 111 -7.53 -3.35 -13.62
CA SER A 111 -7.50 -3.60 -15.05
C SER A 111 -8.44 -2.67 -15.83
N ASP A 112 -9.54 -2.27 -15.20
CA ASP A 112 -10.59 -1.40 -15.75
C ASP A 112 -11.45 -0.87 -14.59
N TRP A 113 -12.08 0.31 -14.77
CA TRP A 113 -12.99 0.89 -13.78
C TRP A 113 -14.00 1.83 -14.45
N THR A 114 -15.17 1.99 -13.80
CA THR A 114 -16.23 2.91 -14.23
C THR A 114 -16.78 3.64 -13.01
N TYR A 115 -17.31 4.84 -13.21
CA TYR A 115 -17.91 5.63 -12.14
C TYR A 115 -19.15 6.38 -12.64
N LYS A 116 -20.03 6.72 -11.70
CA LYS A 116 -21.15 7.65 -11.89
C LYS A 116 -21.29 8.45 -10.60
N THR A 117 -21.47 9.76 -10.73
CA THR A 117 -21.74 10.63 -9.57
C THR A 117 -23.16 10.37 -9.04
N PRO A 118 -23.37 10.30 -7.71
CA PRO A 118 -24.71 10.34 -7.15
C PRO A 118 -25.42 11.63 -7.61
N ASP A 119 -26.71 11.53 -7.95
CA ASP A 119 -27.53 12.69 -8.31
C ASP A 119 -27.65 13.68 -7.14
#